data_AF-A0A641CFG0-F1
#
_entry.id   AF-A0A641CFG0-F1
#
_cell.length_a   1.000
_cell.length_b   1.000
_cell.length_c   1.000
_cell.angle_alpha   90.00
_cell.angle_beta   90.00
_cell.angle_gamma   90.00
#
_symmetry.space_group_name_H-M   'P 1'
#
loop_
_entity.id
_entity.type
_entity.pdbx_description
1 polymer ?
#
loop_
_entity_poly.entity_id
_entity_poly.type
_entity_poly.pdbx_seq_one_letter_code
_entity_poly.pdbx_strand_id
1 'polypeptide(L)'
;MATSTVIPDDIKTQKSDVSKLKNDQGSYATKLYVDSKDEIVGDWSASWYQQVLPTSGAIFGRKLRSTHRTAGVEDAYCELYLKKWIDSPGNAMARLNLNDNGTNICWDFTNLYGGTMIFPGDSGYLKMGNCLMSYSKRGSNALIKFDYTDTLQIKYANHGSTMTLNTQGTAYAGVTAQLWGNTSRPVVYEVGVDGGAYMFYAQKNTDNTYMLSVNGACHATAF
;
A
#
# COMPACT_ATOMS: atom_id res chain seq x y z
N MET A 1 -2.32 -55.91 56.20
CA MET A 1 -1.23 -55.03 55.74
C MET A 1 -1.04 -55.27 54.25
N ALA A 2 -1.12 -54.23 53.41
CA ALA A 2 -0.87 -54.36 51.98
C ALA A 2 0.64 -54.48 51.71
N THR A 3 1.07 -55.56 51.08
CA THR A 3 2.43 -55.72 50.56
C THR A 3 2.57 -54.92 49.27
N SER A 4 3.48 -53.94 49.27
CA SER A 4 3.84 -53.15 48.09
C SER A 4 4.64 -54.01 47.11
N THR A 5 4.19 -54.09 45.86
CA THR A 5 4.94 -54.74 44.78
C THR A 5 6.08 -53.83 44.34
N VAL A 6 7.33 -54.24 44.60
CA VAL A 6 8.54 -53.56 44.11
C VAL A 6 8.66 -53.81 42.60
N ILE A 7 8.69 -52.75 41.80
CA ILE A 7 8.89 -52.85 40.36
C ILE A 7 10.40 -53.04 40.07
N PRO A 8 10.80 -54.09 39.31
CA PRO A 8 12.19 -54.34 38.91
C PRO A 8 12.86 -53.16 38.19
N ASP A 9 14.16 -52.97 38.40
CA ASP A 9 14.90 -51.81 37.89
C ASP A 9 15.00 -51.76 36.35
N ASP A 10 15.02 -52.91 35.68
CA ASP A 10 15.00 -53.00 34.21
C ASP A 10 13.76 -52.32 33.61
N ILE A 11 12.62 -52.41 34.31
CA ILE A 11 11.37 -51.75 33.92
C ILE A 11 11.46 -50.24 34.12
N LYS A 12 12.28 -49.75 35.06
CA LYS A 12 12.52 -48.31 35.26
C LYS A 12 13.40 -47.74 34.15
N THR A 13 14.43 -48.47 33.73
CA THR A 13 15.32 -48.07 32.62
C THR A 13 14.58 -48.01 31.29
N GLN A 14 13.75 -49.01 30.97
CA GLN A 14 12.90 -48.98 29.77
C GLN A 14 11.93 -47.78 29.76
N LYS A 15 11.39 -47.40 30.92
CA LYS A 15 10.54 -46.19 31.02
C LYS A 15 11.31 -44.90 30.75
N SER A 16 12.58 -44.82 31.14
CA SER A 16 13.44 -43.67 30.86
C SER A 16 13.75 -43.57 29.37
N ASP A 17 14.11 -44.67 28.72
CA ASP A 17 14.47 -44.68 27.30
C ASP A 17 13.27 -44.40 26.40
N VAL A 18 12.09 -44.95 26.74
CA VAL A 18 10.82 -44.62 26.07
C VAL A 18 10.48 -43.13 26.27
N SER A 19 10.78 -42.56 27.43
CA SER A 19 10.55 -41.13 27.67
C SER A 19 11.51 -40.25 26.87
N LYS A 20 12.78 -40.65 26.73
CA LYS A 20 13.75 -39.97 25.86
C LYS A 20 13.37 -40.05 24.39
N LEU A 21 13.01 -41.22 23.89
CA LEU A 21 12.58 -41.39 22.50
C LEU A 21 11.33 -40.55 22.18
N LYS A 22 10.40 -40.40 23.13
CA LYS A 22 9.25 -39.48 22.97
C LYS A 22 9.67 -38.01 22.90
N ASN A 23 10.64 -37.60 23.72
CA ASN A 23 11.17 -36.24 23.69
C ASN A 23 11.98 -35.95 22.41
N ASP A 24 12.76 -36.93 21.95
CA ASP A 24 13.55 -36.83 20.73
C ASP A 24 12.64 -36.83 19.50
N GLN A 25 11.63 -37.70 19.43
CA GLN A 25 10.61 -37.70 18.38
C GLN A 25 9.83 -36.37 18.34
N GLY A 26 9.52 -35.80 19.51
CA GLY A 26 8.95 -34.45 19.61
C GLY A 26 9.89 -33.35 19.09
N SER A 27 11.21 -33.54 19.23
CA SER A 27 12.23 -32.60 18.74
C SER A 27 12.49 -32.74 17.24
N TYR A 28 12.48 -33.96 16.67
CA TYR A 28 12.65 -34.21 15.23
C TYR A 28 11.40 -33.86 14.41
N ALA A 29 10.20 -33.88 15.01
CA ALA A 29 8.97 -33.39 14.37
C ALA A 29 9.00 -31.89 14.02
N THR A 30 9.99 -31.13 14.51
CA THR A 30 10.22 -29.75 14.07
C THR A 30 10.96 -29.63 12.74
N LYS A 31 11.34 -30.76 12.10
CA LYS A 31 11.95 -30.78 10.77
C LYS A 31 11.21 -31.77 9.87
N LEU A 32 10.10 -31.26 9.32
CA LEU A 32 9.49 -31.66 8.05
C LEU A 32 9.36 -33.17 7.80
N TYR A 33 8.18 -33.77 8.01
CA TYR A 33 7.50 -34.57 6.98
C TYR A 33 6.04 -34.84 7.39
N VAL A 34 5.24 -35.00 6.35
CA VAL A 34 3.85 -34.60 6.16
C VAL A 34 3.16 -35.87 5.66
N ASP A 35 2.26 -36.43 6.47
CA ASP A 35 1.74 -37.81 6.32
C ASP A 35 0.38 -37.81 5.63
N SER A 36 0.40 -38.25 4.37
CA SER A 36 -0.61 -38.89 3.51
C SER A 36 -2.11 -38.97 3.89
N LYS A 37 -2.65 -37.93 4.54
CA LYS A 37 -3.88 -37.27 4.06
C LYS A 37 -3.47 -36.32 2.93
N ASP A 38 -4.38 -35.55 2.33
CA ASP A 38 -3.96 -34.40 1.51
C ASP A 38 -3.01 -33.50 2.30
N GLU A 39 -1.72 -33.74 2.10
CA GLU A 39 -0.64 -33.01 2.70
C GLU A 39 0.45 -33.02 1.63
N ILE A 40 0.20 -32.16 0.63
CA ILE A 40 1.05 -31.88 -0.51
C ILE A 40 2.41 -31.37 0.02
N VAL A 41 3.48 -32.15 -0.17
CA VAL A 41 4.85 -31.59 -0.31
C VAL A 41 5.09 -31.15 -1.77
N GLY A 42 4.02 -31.13 -2.57
CA GLY A 42 4.02 -30.71 -3.96
C GLY A 42 3.95 -29.21 -4.11
N ASP A 43 3.94 -28.79 -5.38
CA ASP A 43 3.61 -27.45 -5.84
C ASP A 43 2.62 -26.81 -4.87
N TRP A 44 3.12 -25.85 -4.10
CA TRP A 44 2.49 -25.30 -2.90
C TRP A 44 0.99 -25.08 -3.11
N SER A 45 0.18 -26.05 -2.71
CA SER A 45 -1.27 -26.04 -2.79
C SER A 45 -1.77 -26.33 -1.40
N ALA A 46 -1.83 -25.27 -0.60
CA ALA A 46 -2.22 -25.33 0.79
C ALA A 46 -3.65 -24.77 0.90
N SER A 47 -4.64 -25.58 0.53
CA SER A 47 -6.06 -25.23 0.66
C SER A 47 -6.51 -25.43 2.12
N TRP A 48 -6.97 -24.36 2.76
CA TRP A 48 -7.63 -24.46 4.06
C TRP A 48 -9.13 -24.46 3.84
N TYR A 49 -9.75 -25.59 4.13
CA TYR A 49 -11.19 -25.74 4.07
C TYR A 49 -11.77 -25.53 5.46
N GLN A 50 -12.38 -24.37 5.70
CA GLN A 50 -13.16 -24.13 6.90
C GLN A 50 -14.61 -24.58 6.63
N GLN A 51 -15.01 -25.70 7.22
CA GLN A 51 -16.31 -26.35 6.97
C GLN A 51 -17.51 -25.46 7.32
N VAL A 52 -17.36 -24.57 8.31
CA VAL A 52 -18.32 -23.53 8.65
C VAL A 52 -17.57 -22.21 8.74
N LEU A 53 -17.85 -21.29 7.82
CA LEU A 53 -17.33 -19.93 7.91
C LEU A 53 -17.87 -19.30 9.19
N PRO A 54 -17.04 -18.57 9.95
CA PRO A 54 -17.56 -17.85 11.10
C PRO A 54 -18.61 -16.86 10.57
N THR A 55 -19.67 -16.61 11.33
CA THR A 55 -20.70 -15.65 10.92
C THR A 55 -20.19 -14.21 10.96
N SER A 56 -18.98 -13.97 11.49
CA SER A 56 -18.27 -12.70 11.44
C SER A 56 -16.74 -12.81 11.47
N GLY A 57 -16.04 -11.76 11.02
CA GLY A 57 -14.58 -11.59 11.12
C GLY A 57 -13.77 -11.80 9.82
N ALA A 58 -12.46 -12.03 9.96
CA ALA A 58 -11.54 -12.37 8.86
C ALA A 58 -11.25 -13.85 8.81
N ILE A 59 -11.20 -14.38 7.59
CA ILE A 59 -10.55 -15.65 7.31
C ILE A 59 -9.22 -15.38 6.61
N PHE A 60 -8.20 -16.12 7.01
CA PHE A 60 -6.90 -16.11 6.37
C PHE A 60 -6.72 -17.44 5.66
N GLY A 61 -6.19 -17.38 4.44
CA GLY A 61 -5.61 -18.56 3.83
C GLY A 61 -4.38 -19.01 4.61
N ARG A 62 -3.82 -20.16 4.22
CA ARG A 62 -2.51 -20.54 4.74
C ARG A 62 -1.47 -19.48 4.39
N LYS A 63 -0.57 -19.25 5.33
CA LYS A 63 0.50 -18.27 5.26
C LYS A 63 1.79 -18.99 4.96
N LEU A 64 2.46 -18.55 3.90
CA LEU A 64 3.80 -18.99 3.56
C LEU A 64 4.75 -17.98 4.17
N ARG A 65 5.61 -18.39 5.10
CA ARG A 65 6.54 -17.49 5.78
C ARG A 65 7.94 -18.11 5.81
N SER A 66 8.92 -17.30 5.41
CA SER A 66 10.35 -17.56 5.67
C SER A 66 10.82 -16.58 6.73
N THR A 67 11.57 -17.05 7.72
CA THR A 67 12.04 -16.24 8.85
C THR A 67 13.52 -16.47 9.09
N HIS A 68 14.28 -15.39 9.28
CA HIS A 68 15.63 -15.41 9.85
C HIS A 68 15.58 -15.10 11.34
N ARG A 69 16.38 -15.82 12.14
CA ARG A 69 16.49 -15.59 13.58
C ARG A 69 17.93 -15.60 14.05
N THR A 70 18.29 -14.64 14.90
CA THR A 70 19.58 -14.59 15.60
C THR A 70 19.33 -14.66 17.10
N ALA A 71 20.02 -15.58 17.79
CA ALA A 71 19.90 -15.78 19.24
C ALA A 71 18.44 -15.94 19.76
N GLY A 72 17.56 -16.52 18.94
CA GLY A 72 16.15 -16.77 19.28
C GLY A 72 15.20 -15.60 19.00
N VAL A 73 15.72 -14.45 18.55
CA VAL A 73 14.94 -13.27 18.15
C VAL A 73 14.70 -13.32 16.63
N GLU A 74 13.50 -12.92 16.18
CA GLU A 74 13.18 -12.79 14.74
C GLU A 74 13.79 -11.50 14.19
N ASP A 75 14.73 -11.62 13.24
CA ASP A 75 15.42 -10.47 12.66
C ASP A 75 14.73 -9.99 11.39
N ALA A 76 14.28 -10.91 10.54
CA ALA A 76 13.61 -10.60 9.28
C ALA A 76 12.68 -11.74 8.88
N TYR A 77 11.59 -11.41 8.19
CA TYR A 77 10.73 -12.42 7.59
C TYR A 77 10.12 -11.93 6.28
N CYS A 78 9.86 -12.86 5.38
CA CYS A 78 9.00 -12.60 4.22
C CYS A 78 7.81 -13.55 4.24
N GLU A 79 6.65 -13.06 3.81
CA GLU A 79 5.44 -13.85 3.79
C GLU A 79 4.50 -13.53 2.63
N LEU A 80 3.82 -14.59 2.20
CA LEU A 80 2.73 -14.55 1.23
C LEU A 80 1.48 -15.13 1.88
N TYR A 81 0.38 -14.39 1.84
CA TYR A 81 -0.89 -14.90 2.34
C TYR A 81 -2.10 -14.30 1.61
N LEU A 82 -3.18 -15.08 1.64
CA LEU A 82 -4.51 -14.66 1.24
C LEU A 82 -5.34 -14.26 2.47
N LYS A 83 -6.19 -13.26 2.32
CA LYS A 83 -7.15 -12.87 3.34
C LYS A 83 -8.48 -12.51 2.71
N LYS A 84 -9.58 -12.89 3.36
CA LYS A 84 -10.93 -12.48 3.02
C LYS A 84 -11.68 -12.08 4.30
N TRP A 85 -12.43 -11.00 4.23
CA TRP A 85 -13.37 -10.63 5.29
C TRP A 85 -14.74 -11.24 5.02
N ILE A 86 -15.39 -11.79 6.05
CA ILE A 86 -16.68 -12.45 5.92
C ILE A 86 -17.83 -11.44 5.86
N ASP A 87 -17.77 -10.41 6.69
CA ASP A 87 -18.87 -9.44 6.84
C ASP A 87 -18.87 -8.32 5.79
N SER A 88 -17.92 -8.31 4.84
CA SER A 88 -17.74 -7.21 3.89
C SER A 88 -17.76 -7.69 2.43
N PRO A 89 -18.51 -7.02 1.53
CA PRO A 89 -18.55 -7.39 0.11
C PRO A 89 -17.20 -7.06 -0.56
N GLY A 90 -16.51 -8.10 -1.06
CA GLY A 90 -15.49 -7.93 -2.11
C GLY A 90 -14.04 -7.66 -1.68
N ASN A 91 -13.63 -7.90 -0.44
CA ASN A 91 -12.25 -7.60 -0.01
C ASN A 91 -11.40 -8.87 0.10
N ALA A 92 -11.16 -9.53 -1.03
CA ALA A 92 -10.10 -10.51 -1.11
C ALA A 92 -8.77 -9.78 -1.36
N MET A 93 -7.72 -10.22 -0.68
CA MET A 93 -6.37 -9.71 -0.91
C MET A 93 -5.35 -10.84 -0.93
N ALA A 94 -4.36 -10.68 -1.80
CA ALA A 94 -3.10 -11.40 -1.76
C ALA A 94 -2.02 -10.39 -1.37
N ARG A 95 -1.25 -10.69 -0.32
CA ARG A 95 -0.17 -9.84 0.18
C ARG A 95 1.18 -10.51 0.04
N LEU A 96 2.17 -9.78 -0.48
CA LEU A 96 3.59 -10.05 -0.26
C LEU A 96 4.10 -9.07 0.80
N ASN A 97 4.69 -9.57 1.88
CA ASN A 97 5.17 -8.74 2.98
C ASN A 97 6.62 -9.11 3.33
N LEU A 98 7.47 -8.10 3.47
CA LEU A 98 8.84 -8.21 3.94
C LEU A 98 8.96 -7.38 5.23
N ASN A 99 9.47 -8.01 6.27
CA ASN A 99 9.88 -7.34 7.49
C ASN A 99 11.38 -7.50 7.68
N ASP A 100 12.05 -6.40 8.01
CA ASP A 100 13.45 -6.38 8.37
C ASP A 100 13.61 -5.52 9.62
N ASN A 101 13.95 -6.16 10.73
CA ASN A 101 14.26 -5.56 12.01
C ASN A 101 13.23 -4.50 12.46
N GLY A 102 11.94 -4.81 12.31
CA GLY A 102 10.82 -3.93 12.66
C GLY A 102 10.31 -3.01 11.54
N THR A 103 11.05 -2.86 10.43
CA THR A 103 10.60 -2.13 9.23
C THR A 103 9.77 -3.05 8.35
N ASN A 104 8.55 -2.63 7.97
CA ASN A 104 7.64 -3.49 7.20
C ASN A 104 7.31 -2.88 5.82
N ILE A 105 7.44 -3.71 4.78
CA ILE A 105 7.23 -3.36 3.37
C ILE A 105 6.22 -4.38 2.82
N CYS A 106 5.04 -3.93 2.41
CA CYS A 106 4.03 -4.82 1.83
C CYS A 106 3.51 -4.35 0.47
N TRP A 107 3.29 -5.32 -0.42
CA TRP A 107 2.56 -5.17 -1.67
C TRP A 107 1.26 -5.94 -1.61
N ASP A 108 0.15 -5.26 -1.86
CA ASP A 108 -1.19 -5.84 -1.82
C ASP A 108 -1.82 -5.84 -3.22
N PHE A 109 -2.33 -7.01 -3.60
CA PHE A 109 -3.20 -7.18 -4.75
C PHE A 109 -4.61 -7.43 -4.23
N THR A 110 -5.54 -6.54 -4.59
CA THR A 110 -6.92 -6.65 -4.14
C THR A 110 -7.90 -6.48 -5.28
N ASN A 111 -9.00 -7.21 -5.22
CA ASN A 111 -10.14 -7.04 -6.11
C ASN A 111 -10.99 -5.80 -5.74
N LEU A 112 -10.62 -5.07 -4.69
CA LEU A 112 -11.19 -3.77 -4.38
C LEU A 112 -11.01 -2.79 -5.56
N TYR A 113 -12.12 -2.16 -5.97
CA TYR A 113 -12.20 -1.14 -7.04
C TYR A 113 -11.74 -1.56 -8.44
N GLY A 114 -11.95 -2.82 -8.84
CA GLY A 114 -11.70 -3.30 -10.21
C GLY A 114 -10.29 -3.87 -10.44
N GLY A 115 -9.51 -4.06 -9.38
CA GLY A 115 -8.13 -4.57 -9.43
C GLY A 115 -7.13 -3.46 -9.11
N THR A 116 -6.72 -3.35 -7.85
CA THR A 116 -5.75 -2.35 -7.38
C THR A 116 -4.46 -3.05 -6.94
N MET A 117 -3.30 -2.52 -7.36
CA MET A 117 -1.98 -2.91 -6.86
C MET A 117 -1.42 -1.82 -5.95
N ILE A 118 -1.06 -2.14 -4.71
CA ILE A 118 -0.55 -1.19 -3.70
C ILE A 118 0.96 -1.38 -3.54
N PHE A 119 1.74 -0.31 -3.67
CA PHE A 119 3.20 -0.28 -3.43
C PHE A 119 3.54 0.22 -2.00
N PRO A 120 4.65 -0.24 -1.42
CA PRO A 120 5.16 0.18 -0.11
C PRO A 120 6.01 1.46 -0.21
N GLY A 121 6.00 2.27 0.85
CA GLY A 121 6.77 3.52 0.96
C GLY A 121 5.88 4.74 1.12
N ASP A 122 6.48 5.93 1.11
CA ASP A 122 5.79 7.20 1.37
C ASP A 122 4.74 7.56 0.28
N SER A 123 4.67 6.83 -0.85
CA SER A 123 3.56 6.85 -1.86
C SER A 123 3.59 5.69 -2.87
N GLY A 124 2.41 5.21 -3.31
CA GLY A 124 2.22 4.40 -4.55
C GLY A 124 1.08 3.36 -4.51
N TYR A 125 0.07 3.47 -5.37
CA TYR A 125 -0.76 2.33 -5.81
C TYR A 125 -1.23 2.56 -7.26
N LEU A 126 -1.19 1.52 -8.09
CA LEU A 126 -1.61 1.57 -9.49
C LEU A 126 -3.06 1.07 -9.59
N LYS A 127 -4.00 2.00 -9.77
CA LYS A 127 -5.42 1.70 -10.05
C LYS A 127 -5.68 1.71 -11.56
N MET A 128 -6.07 0.55 -12.09
CA MET A 128 -6.27 0.27 -13.51
C MET A 128 -7.74 0.51 -13.91
N GLY A 129 -8.01 1.57 -14.70
CA GLY A 129 -9.35 1.97 -15.22
C GLY A 129 -9.46 3.48 -15.58
N ASN A 130 -10.69 4.05 -15.71
CA ASN A 130 -10.93 5.51 -15.83
C ASN A 130 -10.76 6.22 -14.47
N CYS A 131 -9.56 6.72 -14.13
CA CYS A 131 -9.17 7.06 -12.74
C CYS A 131 -9.56 8.48 -12.23
N LEU A 132 -9.75 8.64 -10.90
CA LEU A 132 -9.86 9.91 -10.13
C LEU A 132 -9.05 9.83 -8.82
N MET A 133 -8.28 10.88 -8.47
CA MET A 133 -7.43 11.04 -7.27
C MET A 133 -7.94 12.19 -6.35
N SER A 134 -7.91 12.06 -5.00
CA SER A 134 -8.36 13.13 -4.07
C SER A 134 -7.67 13.11 -2.68
N TYR A 135 -7.69 14.27 -1.99
CA TYR A 135 -6.89 14.78 -0.85
C TYR A 135 -7.77 15.32 0.32
N SER A 136 -7.30 15.43 1.60
CA SER A 136 -7.67 16.42 2.70
C SER A 136 -7.40 15.92 4.17
N LYS A 137 -7.12 16.73 5.24
CA LYS A 137 -7.86 17.83 5.94
C LYS A 137 -7.09 19.17 6.13
N ARG A 138 -7.89 20.24 5.96
CA ARG A 138 -7.77 21.68 6.26
C ARG A 138 -6.84 22.09 7.42
N GLY A 139 -5.81 22.87 7.10
CA GLY A 139 -4.93 23.57 8.04
C GLY A 139 -3.58 23.93 7.39
N SER A 140 -3.05 23.00 6.60
CA SER A 140 -1.85 23.15 5.76
C SER A 140 -2.03 22.28 4.50
N ASN A 141 -1.65 22.80 3.34
CA ASN A 141 -2.01 22.32 1.99
C ASN A 141 -1.89 20.80 1.76
N ALA A 142 -2.91 20.18 1.17
CA ALA A 142 -2.76 18.86 0.57
C ALA A 142 -2.33 19.04 -0.88
N LEU A 143 -1.04 18.86 -1.14
CA LEU A 143 -0.45 18.90 -2.48
C LEU A 143 -0.47 17.48 -3.04
N ILE A 144 -1.06 17.29 -4.22
CA ILE A 144 -0.69 16.15 -5.06
C ILE A 144 0.61 16.59 -5.73
N LYS A 145 1.71 16.30 -5.04
CA LYS A 145 3.05 16.64 -5.50
C LYS A 145 3.57 15.47 -6.31
N PHE A 146 3.80 15.73 -7.58
CA PHE A 146 4.51 14.82 -8.46
C PHE A 146 5.99 15.19 -8.37
N ASP A 147 6.64 14.68 -7.33
CA ASP A 147 8.08 14.82 -7.18
C ASP A 147 8.80 14.01 -8.26
N TYR A 148 9.86 14.60 -8.84
CA TYR A 148 10.61 13.99 -9.94
C TYR A 148 9.77 13.68 -11.19
N THR A 149 8.74 14.50 -11.45
CA THR A 149 7.92 14.43 -12.66
C THR A 149 8.05 15.74 -13.44
N ASP A 150 8.29 15.64 -14.75
CA ASP A 150 8.32 16.79 -15.66
C ASP A 150 6.93 17.15 -16.20
N THR A 151 6.02 16.18 -16.30
CA THR A 151 4.76 16.30 -17.04
C THR A 151 3.56 15.76 -16.26
N LEU A 152 2.48 16.54 -16.21
CA LEU A 152 1.14 16.11 -15.80
C LEU A 152 0.19 16.18 -17.01
N GLN A 153 -0.54 15.09 -17.29
CA GLN A 153 -1.49 15.03 -18.40
C GLN A 153 -2.89 14.63 -17.95
N ILE A 154 -3.91 15.30 -18.50
CA ILE A 154 -5.33 14.96 -18.37
C ILE A 154 -5.85 14.63 -19.78
N LYS A 155 -6.23 13.37 -20.00
CA LYS A 155 -6.73 12.88 -21.29
C LYS A 155 -8.19 12.48 -21.19
N TYR A 156 -9.01 12.93 -22.13
CA TYR A 156 -10.35 12.37 -22.28
C TYR A 156 -10.27 11.13 -23.17
N ALA A 157 -10.33 9.95 -22.55
CA ALA A 157 -10.05 8.66 -23.20
C ALA A 157 -10.88 8.43 -24.48
N ASN A 158 -12.11 8.95 -24.54
CA ASN A 158 -13.05 8.75 -25.64
C ASN A 158 -13.03 9.86 -26.71
N HIS A 159 -12.14 10.85 -26.61
CA HIS A 159 -12.20 12.03 -27.48
C HIS A 159 -10.83 12.57 -27.95
N GLY A 160 -9.74 11.83 -27.74
CA GLY A 160 -8.40 12.16 -28.27
C GLY A 160 -7.73 13.42 -27.70
N SER A 161 -8.49 14.32 -27.06
CA SER A 161 -7.98 15.55 -26.47
C SER A 161 -7.19 15.29 -25.20
N THR A 162 -6.08 16.03 -25.06
CA THR A 162 -5.17 15.98 -23.92
C THR A 162 -4.84 17.39 -23.46
N MET A 163 -4.99 17.67 -22.17
CA MET A 163 -4.42 18.83 -21.51
C MET A 163 -3.10 18.42 -20.87
N THR A 164 -2.02 19.16 -21.15
CA THR A 164 -0.66 18.87 -20.65
C THR A 164 -0.12 20.08 -19.89
N LEU A 165 0.37 19.84 -18.67
CA LEU A 165 1.16 20.78 -17.88
C LEU A 165 2.58 20.20 -17.77
N ASN A 166 3.60 20.92 -18.24
CA ASN A 166 4.98 20.42 -18.30
C ASN A 166 5.97 21.49 -17.85
N THR A 167 7.02 21.08 -17.12
CA THR A 167 8.21 21.88 -16.83
C THR A 167 9.45 21.21 -17.42
N GLN A 168 10.24 21.96 -18.21
CA GLN A 168 11.46 21.46 -18.85
C GLN A 168 12.71 21.56 -17.94
N GLY A 169 12.57 22.12 -16.74
CA GLY A 169 13.69 22.29 -15.80
C GLY A 169 14.77 23.30 -16.23
N THR A 170 14.59 24.00 -17.35
CA THR A 170 15.53 25.02 -17.86
C THR A 170 15.13 26.45 -17.50
N ALA A 171 13.96 26.64 -16.91
CA ALA A 171 13.51 27.95 -16.45
C ALA A 171 14.38 28.44 -15.28
N TYR A 172 14.78 29.72 -15.30
CA TYR A 172 15.61 30.31 -14.24
C TYR A 172 14.89 30.43 -12.89
N ALA A 173 13.55 30.40 -12.92
CA ALA A 173 12.67 30.49 -11.77
C ALA A 173 11.38 29.71 -12.04
N GLY A 174 10.69 29.31 -10.96
CA GLY A 174 9.38 28.70 -11.04
C GLY A 174 8.30 29.70 -11.46
N VAL A 175 7.16 29.17 -11.92
CA VAL A 175 5.96 29.94 -12.24
C VAL A 175 4.81 29.39 -11.42
N THR A 176 4.07 30.29 -10.78
CA THR A 176 2.89 29.96 -10.00
C THR A 176 1.65 30.56 -10.67
N ALA A 177 0.63 29.73 -10.87
CA ALA A 177 -0.72 30.17 -11.19
C ALA A 177 -1.57 30.12 -9.92
N GLN A 178 -2.10 31.27 -9.51
CA GLN A 178 -2.81 31.43 -8.24
C GLN A 178 -4.19 32.06 -8.42
N LEU A 179 -5.15 31.59 -7.63
CA LEU A 179 -6.49 32.17 -7.50
C LEU A 179 -6.61 32.81 -6.11
N TRP A 180 -6.78 34.13 -6.06
CA TRP A 180 -6.86 34.88 -4.80
C TRP A 180 -7.90 36.02 -4.88
N GLY A 181 -8.16 36.68 -3.75
CA GLY A 181 -9.05 37.84 -3.74
C GLY A 181 -9.07 38.60 -2.40
N ASN A 182 -9.59 39.82 -2.44
CA ASN A 182 -9.88 40.66 -1.28
C ASN A 182 -11.11 41.53 -1.54
N THR A 183 -11.45 42.42 -0.59
CA THR A 183 -12.66 43.26 -0.68
C THR A 183 -12.72 44.16 -1.91
N SER A 184 -11.57 44.61 -2.45
CA SER A 184 -11.51 45.47 -3.63
C SER A 184 -11.29 44.70 -4.93
N ARG A 185 -10.76 43.47 -4.85
CA ARG A 185 -10.46 42.59 -5.99
C ARG A 185 -11.01 41.20 -5.67
N PRO A 186 -12.32 40.96 -5.85
CA PRO A 186 -12.98 39.78 -5.27
C PRO A 186 -12.54 38.45 -5.89
N VAL A 187 -12.14 38.44 -7.16
CA VAL A 187 -11.62 37.22 -7.83
C VAL A 187 -10.48 37.62 -8.75
N VAL A 188 -9.28 37.09 -8.51
CA VAL A 188 -8.08 37.31 -9.32
C VAL A 188 -7.44 35.97 -9.63
N TYR A 189 -7.33 35.62 -10.92
CA TYR A 189 -6.46 34.56 -11.40
C TYR A 189 -5.17 35.20 -11.92
N GLU A 190 -4.06 34.94 -11.25
CA GLU A 190 -2.77 35.58 -11.49
C GLU A 190 -1.70 34.54 -11.79
N VAL A 191 -0.87 34.82 -12.78
CA VAL A 191 0.31 34.02 -13.12
C VAL A 191 1.53 34.87 -12.91
N GLY A 192 2.47 34.40 -12.08
CA GLY A 192 3.68 35.14 -11.69
C GLY A 192 4.90 34.24 -11.60
N VAL A 193 6.07 34.86 -11.68
CA VAL A 193 7.36 34.19 -11.46
C VAL A 193 7.67 34.18 -9.97
N ASP A 194 8.21 33.08 -9.45
CA ASP A 194 8.59 32.98 -8.05
C ASP A 194 9.60 34.07 -7.67
N GLY A 195 9.28 34.85 -6.63
CA GLY A 195 10.10 36.00 -6.20
C GLY A 195 9.99 37.25 -7.08
N GLY A 196 9.14 37.24 -8.10
CA GLY A 196 8.91 38.37 -9.03
C GLY A 196 7.50 38.95 -8.98
N ALA A 197 7.23 39.97 -9.80
CA ALA A 197 5.88 40.50 -10.03
C ALA A 197 5.04 39.56 -10.91
N TYR A 198 3.72 39.77 -10.94
CA TYR A 198 2.83 39.04 -11.85
C TYR A 198 3.27 39.24 -13.31
N MET A 199 3.11 38.22 -14.14
CA MET A 199 3.23 38.31 -15.59
C MET A 199 1.92 38.84 -16.18
N PHE A 200 0.79 38.27 -15.74
CA PHE A 200 -0.54 38.74 -16.06
C PHE A 200 -1.54 38.29 -14.98
N TYR A 201 -2.69 38.97 -14.92
CA TYR A 201 -3.84 38.49 -14.17
C TYR A 201 -5.15 38.81 -14.89
N ALA A 202 -6.13 37.92 -14.73
CA ALA A 202 -7.52 38.22 -15.01
C ALA A 202 -8.26 38.44 -13.68
N GLN A 203 -9.14 39.43 -13.62
CA GLN A 203 -9.94 39.67 -12.42
C GLN A 203 -11.40 39.99 -12.72
N LYS A 204 -12.27 39.62 -11.77
CA LYS A 204 -13.62 40.14 -11.64
C LYS A 204 -13.61 41.26 -10.60
N ASN A 205 -14.12 42.43 -10.95
CA ASN A 205 -14.24 43.59 -10.08
C ASN A 205 -15.47 43.50 -9.18
N THR A 206 -15.55 44.38 -8.18
CA THR A 206 -16.71 44.47 -7.25
C THR A 206 -18.00 44.86 -7.96
N ASP A 207 -17.91 45.56 -9.09
CA ASP A 207 -19.03 45.95 -9.96
C ASP A 207 -19.41 44.87 -10.99
N ASN A 208 -18.84 43.65 -10.89
CA ASN A 208 -18.99 42.53 -11.81
C ASN A 208 -18.40 42.72 -13.21
N THR A 209 -17.61 43.76 -13.46
CA THR A 209 -16.82 43.88 -14.69
C THR A 209 -15.58 42.98 -14.64
N TYR A 210 -15.00 42.68 -15.82
CA TYR A 210 -13.82 41.84 -15.95
C TYR A 210 -12.66 42.62 -16.57
N MET A 211 -11.44 42.28 -16.17
CA MET A 211 -10.22 42.90 -16.68
C MET A 211 -9.14 41.84 -16.87
N LEU A 212 -8.37 41.97 -17.94
CA LEU A 212 -7.07 41.31 -18.11
C LEU A 212 -5.98 42.37 -18.04
N SER A 213 -5.03 42.20 -17.13
CA SER A 213 -3.86 43.05 -17.01
C SER A 213 -2.61 42.25 -17.35
N VAL A 214 -1.74 42.82 -18.18
CA VAL A 214 -0.46 42.24 -18.60
C VAL A 214 0.65 43.16 -18.11
N ASN A 215 1.63 42.59 -17.41
CA ASN A 215 2.78 43.33 -16.88
C ASN A 215 3.90 43.41 -17.93
N GLY A 216 3.64 44.10 -19.03
CA GLY A 216 4.59 44.23 -20.12
C GLY A 216 3.92 44.50 -21.46
N ALA A 217 4.72 44.49 -22.53
CA ALA A 217 4.21 44.63 -23.88
C ALA A 217 3.43 43.37 -24.28
N CYS A 218 2.20 43.57 -24.79
CA CYS A 218 1.41 42.51 -25.38
C CYS A 218 1.72 42.43 -26.88
N HIS A 219 2.23 41.29 -27.34
CA HIS A 219 2.52 41.06 -28.76
C HIS A 219 1.45 40.13 -29.33
N ALA A 220 0.44 40.70 -29.97
CA ALA A 220 -0.60 39.95 -30.67
C ALA A 220 -0.28 39.86 -32.16
N THR A 221 -0.45 38.67 -32.74
CA THR A 221 -0.45 38.45 -34.19
C THR A 221 -1.87 38.14 -34.63
N ALA A 222 -2.35 38.77 -35.69
CA ALA A 222 -3.58 38.33 -36.34
C ALA A 222 -3.30 37.02 -37.10
N PHE A 223 -4.20 36.05 -36.95
CA PHE A 223 -4.21 34.82 -37.76
C PHE A 223 -5.05 35.01 -39.00
#